data_AF-A0A935JZU0-F1
#
_entry.id   AF-A0A935JZU0-F1
#
_cell.length_a   1.000
_cell.length_b   1.000
_cell.length_c   1.000
_cell.angle_alpha   90.00
_cell.angle_beta   90.00
_cell.angle_gamma   90.00
#
_symmetry.space_group_name_H-M   'P 1'
#
loop_
_entity.id
_entity.type
_entity.pdbx_description
1 polymer ?
#
loop_
_entity_poly.entity_id
_entity_poly.type
_entity_poly.pdbx_seq_one_letter_code
_entity_poly.pdbx_strand_id
1 'polypeptide(L)'
;MRITVLTILSLCWLQGITQNIDLGVSFGASNYSGDLTESIKASVKQSHPCFGLHLRAEIDPVFSLRLHFMQLAVSGDDRYSTRPGIDKRKLQFESQIQELGFYGQFQLLSLFLERAPRLSPYLEFGVSAFHFNPKANYFGSAVSLQALGTEGQGMPNYDPKYSLYSYALNFGFGLRYFISSSYSLSLDMVARQTGTDYLDDASKNYVSYQELLENNGPVAAALGNKINAATGTQRANPADKDWFQSLTIGFSYHFGKKYHYFNPSLQKHQIRCPHF
;
A
#
# COMPACT_ATOMS: atom_id res chain seq x y z
N MET A 1 -33.64 -19.66 19.12
CA MET A 1 -34.42 -18.47 18.71
C MET A 1 -33.92 -17.17 19.39
N ARG A 2 -32.59 -16.96 19.48
CA ARG A 2 -31.98 -15.77 20.11
C ARG A 2 -30.92 -15.07 19.25
N ILE A 3 -30.51 -15.67 18.12
CA ILE A 3 -29.49 -15.11 17.21
C ILE A 3 -30.13 -14.35 16.04
N THR A 4 -31.39 -14.63 15.70
CA THR A 4 -32.11 -14.01 14.59
C THR A 4 -32.61 -12.57 14.87
N VAL A 5 -32.71 -12.17 16.14
CA VAL A 5 -33.19 -10.83 16.51
C VAL A 5 -32.05 -9.79 16.48
N LEU A 6 -30.81 -10.19 16.78
CA LEU A 6 -29.63 -9.31 16.69
C LEU A 6 -29.25 -8.97 15.24
N THR A 7 -29.53 -9.87 14.29
CA THR A 7 -29.31 -9.62 12.85
C THR A 7 -30.37 -8.69 12.26
N ILE A 8 -31.61 -8.72 12.76
CA ILE A 8 -32.68 -7.81 12.29
C ILE A 8 -32.52 -6.41 12.91
N LEU A 9 -32.03 -6.31 14.15
CA LEU A 9 -31.74 -5.02 14.78
C LEU A 9 -30.50 -4.31 14.20
N SER A 10 -29.50 -5.03 13.66
CA SER A 10 -28.37 -4.38 12.98
C SER A 10 -28.74 -3.80 11.60
N LEU A 11 -29.74 -4.37 10.92
CA LEU A 11 -30.24 -3.84 9.64
C LEU A 11 -31.03 -2.54 9.76
N CYS A 12 -31.65 -2.26 10.91
CA CYS A 12 -32.41 -1.00 11.12
C CYS A 12 -31.53 0.24 11.36
N TRP A 13 -30.22 0.10 11.65
CA TRP A 13 -29.31 1.23 11.79
C TRP A 13 -28.71 1.71 10.46
N LEU A 14 -28.96 1.00 9.35
CA LEU A 14 -28.43 1.36 8.02
C LEU A 14 -29.25 2.43 7.28
N GLN A 15 -30.38 2.89 7.83
CA GLN A 15 -31.23 3.91 7.19
C GLN A 15 -30.66 5.34 7.27
N GLY A 16 -29.49 5.53 7.86
CA GLY A 16 -28.83 6.84 8.03
C GLY A 16 -27.63 7.11 7.12
N ILE A 17 -27.17 6.15 6.31
CA ILE A 17 -26.06 6.41 5.39
C ILE A 17 -26.62 7.14 4.16
N THR A 18 -26.31 8.43 4.08
CA THR A 18 -26.55 9.26 2.88
C THR A 18 -26.05 8.54 1.61
N GLN A 19 -26.80 8.65 0.51
CA GLN A 19 -26.59 7.88 -0.72
C GLN A 19 -25.37 8.33 -1.57
N ASN A 20 -24.37 8.94 -0.95
CA ASN A 20 -23.22 9.53 -1.64
C ASN A 20 -22.06 8.53 -1.66
N ILE A 21 -21.99 7.78 -2.75
CA ILE A 21 -21.02 6.70 -2.92
C ILE A 21 -20.22 6.96 -4.20
N ASP A 22 -18.90 6.96 -4.10
CA ASP A 22 -18.00 6.94 -5.25
C ASP A 22 -17.53 5.50 -5.50
N LEU A 23 -17.68 5.02 -6.73
CA LEU A 23 -16.98 3.83 -7.23
C LEU A 23 -15.88 4.29 -8.17
N GLY A 24 -14.67 3.78 -8.00
CA GLY A 24 -13.58 4.17 -8.87
C GLY A 24 -12.49 3.14 -9.04
N VAL A 25 -11.63 3.43 -10.00
CA VAL A 25 -10.43 2.65 -10.33
C VAL A 25 -9.21 3.53 -10.12
N SER A 26 -8.06 2.93 -9.85
CA SER A 26 -6.78 3.61 -9.71
C SER A 26 -5.69 2.85 -10.46
N PHE A 27 -4.72 3.60 -10.99
CA PHE A 27 -3.51 3.06 -11.59
C PHE A 27 -2.32 3.92 -11.18
N GLY A 28 -1.13 3.35 -11.10
CA GLY A 28 0.02 4.12 -10.66
C GLY A 28 1.30 3.32 -10.56
N ALA A 29 2.16 3.76 -9.65
CA ALA A 29 3.42 3.10 -9.33
C ALA A 29 3.50 2.75 -7.84
N SER A 30 4.19 1.67 -7.52
CA SER A 30 4.48 1.22 -6.17
C SER A 30 5.98 1.01 -5.96
N ASN A 31 6.41 1.17 -4.71
CA ASN A 31 7.81 1.10 -4.31
C ASN A 31 7.98 0.43 -2.95
N TYR A 32 9.16 -0.14 -2.75
CA TYR A 32 9.64 -0.69 -1.48
C TYR A 32 10.50 0.34 -0.73
N SER A 33 10.44 0.30 0.60
CA SER A 33 11.41 0.92 1.49
C SER A 33 11.63 0.03 2.70
N GLY A 34 12.88 -0.32 2.97
CA GLY A 34 13.30 -1.21 4.05
C GLY A 34 14.76 -1.60 3.87
N ASP A 35 15.16 -2.76 4.39
CA ASP A 35 16.56 -3.19 4.52
C ASP A 35 17.33 -3.30 3.19
N LEU A 36 16.62 -3.49 2.08
CA LEU A 36 17.20 -3.57 0.73
C LEU A 36 17.09 -2.25 -0.06
N THR A 37 16.43 -1.21 0.44
CA THR A 37 16.27 0.07 -0.29
C THR A 37 16.32 1.28 0.64
N GLU A 38 17.39 2.06 0.51
CA GLU A 38 17.78 3.06 1.51
C GLU A 38 17.71 4.51 1.00
N SER A 39 17.40 4.71 -0.29
CA SER A 39 17.27 6.03 -0.86
C SER A 39 16.08 6.14 -1.80
N ILE A 40 15.48 7.33 -1.84
CA ILE A 40 14.38 7.66 -2.77
C ILE A 40 14.79 7.37 -4.22
N LYS A 41 16.05 7.63 -4.58
CA LYS A 41 16.57 7.37 -5.94
C LYS A 41 16.65 5.87 -6.26
N ALA A 42 17.06 5.04 -5.31
CA ALA A 42 17.08 3.59 -5.47
C ALA A 42 15.65 3.02 -5.51
N SER A 43 14.76 3.56 -4.70
CA SER A 43 13.34 3.18 -4.65
C SER A 43 12.66 3.47 -6.01
N VAL A 44 12.76 4.68 -6.55
CA VAL A 44 12.15 5.05 -7.85
C VAL A 44 12.66 4.24 -9.04
N LYS A 45 13.92 3.79 -9.03
CA LYS A 45 14.44 2.89 -10.09
C LYS A 45 13.82 1.50 -10.09
N GLN A 46 13.21 1.14 -8.97
CA GLN A 46 12.63 -0.16 -8.70
C GLN A 46 11.10 -0.06 -8.55
N SER A 47 10.51 0.97 -9.17
CA SER A 47 9.06 1.16 -9.21
C SER A 47 8.38 0.13 -10.10
N HIS A 48 7.24 -0.37 -9.64
CA HIS A 48 6.37 -1.27 -10.40
C HIS A 48 5.01 -0.64 -10.64
N PRO A 49 4.30 -1.02 -11.72
CA PRO A 49 2.93 -0.59 -11.91
C PRO A 49 2.02 -1.17 -10.82
N CYS A 50 0.99 -0.41 -10.47
CA CYS A 50 -0.05 -0.86 -9.55
C CYS A 50 -1.45 -0.46 -10.02
N PHE A 51 -2.45 -1.22 -9.60
CA PHE A 51 -3.84 -1.05 -9.99
C PHE A 51 -4.77 -1.28 -8.80
N GLY A 52 -5.89 -0.56 -8.74
CA GLY A 52 -6.84 -0.70 -7.66
C GLY A 52 -8.27 -0.38 -8.02
N LEU A 53 -9.18 -0.82 -7.16
CA LEU A 53 -10.60 -0.52 -7.17
C LEU A 53 -10.97 0.04 -5.80
N HIS A 54 -11.80 1.07 -5.76
CA HIS A 54 -12.26 1.62 -4.49
C HIS A 54 -13.75 1.91 -4.49
N LEU A 55 -14.33 1.75 -3.31
CA LEU A 55 -15.65 2.22 -2.95
C LEU A 55 -15.46 3.26 -1.84
N ARG A 56 -16.02 4.45 -2.01
CA ARG A 56 -15.98 5.49 -0.98
C ARG A 56 -17.39 5.90 -0.62
N ALA A 57 -17.69 5.92 0.66
CA ALA A 57 -18.93 6.46 1.21
C ALA A 57 -18.62 7.80 1.86
N GLU A 58 -19.37 8.83 1.49
CA GLU A 58 -19.20 10.17 2.03
C GLU A 58 -20.16 10.37 3.18
N ILE A 59 -19.64 10.51 4.39
CA ILE A 59 -20.46 10.59 5.60
C ILE A 59 -20.97 12.02 5.76
N ASP A 60 -20.08 12.98 5.58
CA ASP A 60 -20.37 14.42 5.56
C ASP A 60 -19.35 15.13 4.63
N PRO A 61 -19.42 16.46 4.44
CA PRO A 61 -18.51 17.17 3.54
C PRO A 61 -17.02 17.11 3.94
N VAL A 62 -16.71 16.81 5.19
CA VAL A 62 -15.38 16.83 5.80
C VAL A 62 -14.81 15.42 5.97
N PHE A 63 -15.66 14.39 6.09
CA PHE A 63 -15.24 13.02 6.34
C PHE A 63 -15.86 12.00 5.37
N SER A 64 -15.01 11.11 4.87
CA SER A 64 -15.41 9.96 4.04
C SER A 64 -14.75 8.67 4.51
N LEU A 65 -15.40 7.54 4.26
CA LEU A 65 -14.84 6.21 4.43
C LEU A 65 -14.53 5.61 3.06
N ARG A 66 -13.38 4.95 2.89
CA ARG A 66 -12.96 4.30 1.64
C ARG A 66 -12.57 2.85 1.91
N LEU A 67 -13.22 1.94 1.21
CA LEU A 67 -12.77 0.56 1.03
C LEU A 67 -12.02 0.46 -0.29
N HIS A 68 -10.89 -0.22 -0.30
CA HIS A 68 -9.99 -0.27 -1.45
C HIS A 68 -9.38 -1.65 -1.60
N PHE A 69 -9.35 -2.16 -2.83
CA PHE A 69 -8.61 -3.35 -3.21
C PHE A 69 -7.49 -2.95 -4.18
N MET A 70 -6.29 -3.47 -3.97
CA MET A 70 -5.11 -3.12 -4.76
C MET A 70 -4.28 -4.36 -5.14
N GLN A 71 -3.83 -4.40 -6.39
CA GLN A 71 -2.81 -5.32 -6.88
C GLN A 71 -1.57 -4.50 -7.22
N LEU A 72 -0.44 -4.82 -6.59
CA LEU A 72 0.82 -4.11 -6.79
C LEU A 72 2.01 -5.03 -6.64
N ALA A 73 3.18 -4.56 -7.06
CA ALA A 73 4.44 -5.26 -6.85
C ALA A 73 5.46 -4.31 -6.22
N VAL A 74 6.41 -4.88 -5.50
CA VAL A 74 7.54 -4.14 -4.94
C VAL A 74 8.81 -4.97 -5.09
N SER A 75 9.96 -4.32 -5.21
CA SER A 75 11.25 -5.00 -5.32
C SER A 75 12.35 -4.22 -4.65
N GLY A 76 13.40 -4.94 -4.25
CA GLY A 76 14.65 -4.39 -3.78
C GLY A 76 15.82 -5.20 -4.33
N ASP A 77 16.92 -4.53 -4.61
CA ASP A 77 18.15 -5.11 -5.14
C ASP A 77 19.36 -4.35 -4.60
N ASP A 78 20.21 -5.06 -3.87
CA ASP A 78 21.41 -4.51 -3.23
C ASP A 78 22.35 -3.81 -4.23
N ARG A 79 22.29 -4.16 -5.53
CA ARG A 79 23.10 -3.52 -6.59
C ARG A 79 22.84 -2.02 -6.73
N TYR A 80 21.68 -1.54 -6.28
CA TYR A 80 21.32 -0.12 -6.30
C TYR A 80 21.56 0.58 -4.95
N SER A 81 22.05 -0.13 -3.93
CA SER A 81 22.40 0.48 -2.65
C SER A 81 23.60 1.42 -2.79
N THR A 82 23.56 2.54 -2.07
CA THR A 82 24.66 3.49 -1.96
C THR A 82 25.52 3.29 -0.72
N ARG A 83 25.16 2.35 0.17
CA ARG A 83 25.93 2.06 1.37
C ARG A 83 27.07 1.08 1.09
N PRO A 84 28.29 1.36 1.58
CA PRO A 84 29.40 0.44 1.43
C PRO A 84 29.12 -0.93 2.05
N GLY A 85 29.27 -2.00 1.28
CA GLY A 85 29.20 -3.38 1.77
C GLY A 85 27.84 -4.07 1.62
N ILE A 86 26.77 -3.32 1.42
CA ILE A 86 25.42 -3.88 1.15
C ILE A 86 25.38 -4.54 -0.23
N ASP A 87 25.97 -3.89 -1.23
CA ASP A 87 26.12 -4.39 -2.60
C ASP A 87 26.77 -5.77 -2.69
N LYS A 88 27.61 -6.14 -1.71
CA LYS A 88 28.31 -7.42 -1.65
C LYS A 88 27.38 -8.60 -1.34
N ARG A 89 26.30 -8.38 -0.58
CA ARG A 89 25.31 -9.43 -0.23
C ARG A 89 24.59 -9.95 -1.47
N LYS A 90 24.38 -9.08 -2.47
CA LYS A 90 23.70 -9.36 -3.75
C LYS A 90 22.32 -9.98 -3.53
N LEU A 91 21.60 -9.54 -2.50
CA LEU A 91 20.20 -9.91 -2.30
C LEU A 91 19.34 -9.13 -3.29
N GLN A 92 18.29 -9.79 -3.75
CA GLN A 92 17.30 -9.20 -4.64
C GLN A 92 15.99 -9.97 -4.52
N PHE A 93 14.89 -9.24 -4.51
CA PHE A 93 13.55 -9.80 -4.45
C PHE A 93 12.56 -8.98 -5.26
N GLU A 94 11.46 -9.62 -5.62
CA GLU A 94 10.22 -9.00 -6.05
C GLU A 94 9.06 -9.68 -5.32
N SER A 95 8.21 -8.87 -4.69
CA SER A 95 7.02 -9.29 -3.96
C SER A 95 5.78 -8.80 -4.68
N GLN A 96 4.93 -9.75 -5.09
CA GLN A 96 3.59 -9.47 -5.60
C GLN A 96 2.63 -9.34 -4.40
N ILE A 97 1.89 -8.24 -4.34
CA ILE A 97 1.04 -7.87 -3.20
C ILE A 97 -0.41 -7.69 -3.65
N GLN A 98 -1.32 -8.31 -2.89
CA GLN A 98 -2.76 -8.12 -2.96
C GLN A 98 -3.24 -7.52 -1.65
N GLU A 99 -3.81 -6.33 -1.70
CA GLU A 99 -4.16 -5.55 -0.53
C GLU A 99 -5.66 -5.27 -0.49
N LEU A 100 -6.28 -5.46 0.68
CA LEU A 100 -7.59 -4.92 1.01
C LEU A 100 -7.42 -3.89 2.14
N GLY A 101 -7.72 -2.63 1.85
CA GLY A 101 -7.54 -1.51 2.77
C GLY A 101 -8.86 -0.82 3.11
N PHE A 102 -8.95 -0.33 4.34
CA PHE A 102 -10.04 0.49 4.84
C PHE A 102 -9.49 1.79 5.42
N TYR A 103 -10.01 2.92 4.97
CA TYR A 103 -9.47 4.25 5.24
C TYR A 103 -10.57 5.22 5.67
N GLY A 104 -10.24 6.08 6.64
CA GLY A 104 -10.90 7.36 6.84
C GLY A 104 -10.19 8.42 6.01
N GLN A 105 -10.95 9.28 5.34
CA GLN A 105 -10.44 10.40 4.55
C GLN A 105 -11.02 11.70 5.06
N PHE A 106 -10.14 12.68 5.29
CA PHE A 106 -10.49 13.97 5.87
C PHE A 106 -10.25 15.09 4.85
N GLN A 107 -11.33 15.72 4.36
CA GLN A 107 -11.27 16.78 3.36
C GLN A 107 -10.90 18.12 4.00
N LEU A 108 -9.69 18.60 3.71
CA LEU A 108 -9.08 19.74 4.41
C LEU A 108 -9.80 21.07 4.12
N LEU A 109 -10.20 21.31 2.87
CA LEU A 109 -10.82 22.59 2.50
C LEU A 109 -12.29 22.69 2.91
N SER A 110 -12.97 21.57 3.09
CA SER A 110 -14.37 21.54 3.54
C SER A 110 -14.55 22.08 4.96
N LEU A 111 -13.47 22.22 5.73
CA LEU A 111 -13.49 22.89 7.04
C LEU A 111 -13.67 24.41 6.96
N PHE A 112 -13.23 25.02 5.86
CA PHE A 112 -13.13 26.48 5.74
C PHE A 112 -14.10 27.06 4.70
N LEU A 113 -14.72 26.19 3.89
CA LEU A 113 -15.58 26.59 2.79
C LEU A 113 -17.02 26.12 3.03
N GLU A 114 -17.96 27.05 2.90
CA GLU A 114 -19.39 26.75 2.97
C GLU A 114 -19.89 25.90 1.80
N ARG A 115 -19.12 25.83 0.71
CA ARG A 115 -19.45 25.06 -0.50
C ARG A 115 -18.28 24.16 -0.90
N ALA A 116 -18.60 22.96 -1.38
CA ALA A 116 -17.61 22.00 -1.83
C ALA A 116 -16.73 22.62 -2.96
N PRO A 117 -15.40 22.69 -2.77
CA PRO A 117 -14.49 23.18 -3.80
C PRO A 117 -14.37 22.16 -4.92
N ARG A 118 -14.06 22.63 -6.14
CA ARG A 118 -13.77 21.75 -7.28
C ARG A 118 -12.50 20.92 -7.07
N LEU A 119 -11.57 21.42 -6.27
CA LEU A 119 -10.34 20.75 -5.88
C LEU A 119 -10.40 20.51 -4.37
N SER A 120 -10.28 19.26 -3.95
CA SER A 120 -10.41 18.82 -2.56
C SER A 120 -9.18 18.03 -2.14
N PRO A 121 -8.17 18.67 -1.51
CA PRO A 121 -7.08 17.97 -0.86
C PRO A 121 -7.59 17.29 0.41
N TYR A 122 -7.09 16.09 0.68
CA TYR A 122 -7.45 15.30 1.85
C TYR A 122 -6.25 14.56 2.44
N LEU A 123 -6.35 14.27 3.73
CA LEU A 123 -5.51 13.30 4.40
C LEU A 123 -6.26 11.97 4.47
N GLU A 124 -5.54 10.86 4.42
CA GLU A 124 -6.12 9.54 4.63
C GLU A 124 -5.31 8.72 5.63
N PHE A 125 -6.02 7.99 6.49
CA PHE A 125 -5.46 7.11 7.49
C PHE A 125 -6.30 5.84 7.53
N GLY A 126 -5.66 4.69 7.73
CA GLY A 126 -6.37 3.43 7.65
C GLY A 126 -5.56 2.22 8.05
N VAL A 127 -6.17 1.07 7.83
CA VAL A 127 -5.56 -0.23 8.03
C VAL A 127 -5.76 -1.07 6.78
N SER A 128 -4.84 -1.97 6.49
CA SER A 128 -5.00 -2.95 5.43
C SER A 128 -4.61 -4.34 5.89
N ALA A 129 -5.20 -5.35 5.25
CA ALA A 129 -4.71 -6.71 5.24
C ALA A 129 -4.20 -7.01 3.84
N PHE A 130 -3.09 -7.73 3.74
CA PHE A 130 -2.50 -8.04 2.44
C PHE A 130 -1.88 -9.43 2.41
N HIS A 131 -1.90 -10.01 1.21
CA HIS A 131 -1.10 -11.18 0.86
C HIS A 131 0.11 -10.73 0.05
N PHE A 132 1.29 -11.27 0.35
CA PHE A 132 2.53 -11.00 -0.37
C PHE A 132 3.27 -12.31 -0.68
N ASN A 133 4.15 -12.32 -1.68
CA ASN A 133 5.00 -13.50 -1.96
C ASN A 133 6.35 -13.04 -2.50
N PRO A 134 7.39 -12.96 -1.66
CA PRO A 134 8.72 -12.56 -2.09
C PRO A 134 9.35 -13.65 -2.93
N LYS A 135 9.85 -13.27 -4.10
CA LYS A 135 10.52 -14.13 -5.05
C LYS A 135 11.87 -13.55 -5.43
N ALA A 136 12.85 -14.40 -5.67
CA ALA A 136 14.11 -14.00 -6.29
C ALA A 136 14.27 -14.67 -7.65
N ASN A 137 14.95 -13.98 -8.57
CA ASN A 137 15.48 -14.59 -9.77
C ASN A 137 16.68 -15.50 -9.45
N TYR A 138 16.58 -16.78 -9.80
CA TYR A 138 17.64 -17.77 -9.76
C TYR A 138 17.81 -18.36 -11.16
N PHE A 139 18.91 -18.03 -11.83
CA PHE A 139 19.23 -18.46 -13.20
C PHE A 139 18.08 -18.26 -14.21
N GLY A 140 17.40 -17.11 -14.15
CA GLY A 140 16.30 -16.77 -15.05
C GLY A 140 14.92 -17.26 -14.59
N SER A 141 14.85 -18.03 -13.50
CA SER A 141 13.59 -18.52 -12.93
C SER A 141 13.25 -17.80 -11.63
N ALA A 142 12.00 -17.35 -11.48
CA ALA A 142 11.53 -16.75 -10.23
C ALA A 142 11.18 -17.84 -9.21
N VAL A 143 11.87 -17.86 -8.07
CA VAL A 143 11.67 -18.83 -6.98
C VAL A 143 11.12 -18.14 -5.73
N SER A 144 10.12 -18.74 -5.07
CA SER A 144 9.52 -18.19 -3.85
C SER A 144 10.47 -18.36 -2.67
N LEU A 145 10.82 -17.24 -2.04
CA LEU A 145 11.82 -17.19 -0.98
C LEU A 145 11.29 -17.76 0.35
N GLN A 146 10.04 -17.45 0.69
CA GLN A 146 9.36 -18.02 1.88
C GLN A 146 9.37 -19.55 1.86
N ALA A 147 9.14 -20.14 0.69
CA ALA A 147 9.13 -21.59 0.52
C ALA A 147 10.52 -22.22 0.71
N LEU A 148 11.59 -21.47 0.41
CA LEU A 148 12.98 -21.91 0.57
C LEU A 148 13.49 -21.76 2.00
N GLY A 149 12.98 -20.79 2.77
CA GLY A 149 13.44 -20.53 4.13
C GLY A 149 14.90 -20.08 4.17
N THR A 150 15.19 -18.92 3.57
CA THR A 150 16.59 -18.47 3.33
C THR A 150 17.35 -18.01 4.58
N GLU A 151 16.66 -17.81 5.71
CA GLU A 151 17.27 -17.60 7.04
C GLU A 151 17.07 -18.83 7.95
N GLY A 152 16.90 -20.01 7.35
CA GLY A 152 16.73 -21.28 8.04
C GLY A 152 15.30 -21.58 8.47
N GLN A 153 14.30 -20.82 8.00
CA GLN A 153 12.93 -21.01 8.43
C GLN A 153 12.42 -22.43 8.08
N GLY A 154 11.87 -23.12 9.08
CA GLY A 154 11.41 -24.51 8.97
C GLY A 154 12.46 -25.57 9.29
N MET A 155 13.70 -25.18 9.61
CA MET A 155 14.76 -26.10 10.06
C MET A 155 14.65 -26.38 11.58
N PRO A 156 15.26 -27.47 12.08
CA PRO A 156 15.37 -27.71 13.52
C PRO A 156 16.08 -26.55 14.23
N ASN A 157 15.51 -26.05 15.34
CA ASN A 157 16.00 -24.92 16.15
C ASN A 157 15.90 -23.53 15.48
N TYR A 158 15.23 -23.42 14.33
CA TYR A 158 14.91 -22.15 13.69
C TYR A 158 13.42 -21.86 13.77
N ASP A 159 13.05 -20.62 13.44
CA ASP A 159 11.65 -20.22 13.39
C ASP A 159 10.86 -20.98 12.32
N PRO A 160 9.55 -21.13 12.48
CA PRO A 160 8.70 -21.55 11.38
C PRO A 160 8.74 -20.53 10.24
N LYS A 161 8.37 -20.98 9.03
CA LYS A 161 8.20 -20.08 7.89
C LYS A 161 7.14 -19.01 8.21
N TYR A 162 7.43 -17.77 7.85
CA TYR A 162 6.54 -16.64 8.11
C TYR A 162 5.26 -16.74 7.27
N SER A 163 4.20 -16.07 7.73
CA SER A 163 2.93 -15.98 7.02
C SER A 163 3.06 -15.07 5.79
N LEU A 164 2.49 -15.49 4.67
CA LEU A 164 2.32 -14.65 3.48
C LEU A 164 1.14 -13.67 3.61
N TYR A 165 0.38 -13.74 4.70
CA TYR A 165 -0.65 -12.76 5.05
C TYR A 165 -0.17 -11.90 6.21
N SER A 166 -0.31 -10.59 6.06
CA SER A 166 0.03 -9.60 7.09
C SER A 166 -0.94 -8.42 7.05
N TYR A 167 -0.72 -7.44 7.92
CA TYR A 167 -1.47 -6.20 7.98
C TYR A 167 -0.54 -5.00 7.87
N ALA A 168 -1.09 -3.83 7.54
CA ALA A 168 -0.37 -2.57 7.57
C ALA A 168 -1.20 -1.43 8.14
N LEU A 169 -0.50 -0.50 8.76
CA LEU A 169 -1.03 0.83 9.08
C LEU A 169 -0.75 1.73 7.88
N ASN A 170 -1.81 2.40 7.41
CA ASN A 170 -1.75 3.17 6.19
C ASN A 170 -1.93 4.65 6.52
N PHE A 171 -1.16 5.50 5.86
CA PHE A 171 -1.36 6.94 5.91
C PHE A 171 -0.94 7.58 4.60
N GLY A 172 -1.62 8.66 4.25
CA GLY A 172 -1.45 9.27 2.95
C GLY A 172 -2.06 10.64 2.82
N PHE A 173 -1.80 11.23 1.67
CA PHE A 173 -2.38 12.47 1.21
C PHE A 173 -2.92 12.25 -0.19
N GLY A 174 -4.07 12.85 -0.48
CA GLY A 174 -4.62 12.83 -1.82
C GLY A 174 -5.23 14.15 -2.22
N LEU A 175 -5.43 14.28 -3.52
CA LEU A 175 -6.03 15.44 -4.16
C LEU A 175 -7.14 14.95 -5.08
N ARG A 176 -8.40 15.27 -4.77
CA ARG A 176 -9.54 14.97 -5.63
C ARG A 176 -9.98 16.20 -6.40
N TYR A 177 -10.09 16.05 -7.72
CA TYR A 177 -10.59 17.06 -8.63
C TYR A 177 -11.93 16.61 -9.20
N PHE A 178 -12.97 17.39 -8.97
CA PHE A 178 -14.31 17.12 -9.48
C PHE A 178 -14.47 17.69 -10.89
N ILE A 179 -14.55 16.78 -11.87
CA ILE A 179 -14.74 17.15 -13.28
C ILE A 179 -16.17 17.68 -13.46
N SER A 180 -17.14 16.99 -12.87
CA SER A 180 -18.57 17.30 -12.89
C SER A 180 -19.22 16.81 -11.59
N SER A 181 -20.54 16.94 -11.46
CA SER A 181 -21.31 16.40 -10.33
C SER A 181 -21.27 14.87 -10.18
N SER A 182 -20.80 14.16 -11.21
CA SER A 182 -20.82 12.70 -11.29
C SER A 182 -19.46 12.07 -11.50
N TYR A 183 -18.41 12.85 -11.80
CA TYR A 183 -17.09 12.33 -12.16
C TYR A 183 -15.99 13.09 -11.43
N SER A 184 -15.01 12.36 -10.90
CA SER A 184 -13.83 12.94 -10.28
C SER A 184 -12.55 12.20 -10.67
N LEU A 185 -11.44 12.91 -10.58
CA LEU A 185 -10.08 12.36 -10.63
C LEU A 185 -9.46 12.47 -9.25
N SER A 186 -8.59 11.52 -8.89
CA SER A 186 -7.75 11.64 -7.70
C SER A 186 -6.27 11.48 -8.04
N LEU A 187 -5.42 12.09 -7.24
CA LEU A 187 -4.01 11.77 -7.10
C LEU A 187 -3.80 11.33 -5.64
N ASP A 188 -3.40 10.09 -5.41
CA ASP A 188 -3.24 9.50 -4.07
C ASP A 188 -1.78 9.10 -3.83
N MET A 189 -1.21 9.53 -2.71
CA MET A 189 0.08 9.09 -2.19
C MET A 189 -0.12 8.40 -0.85
N VAL A 190 0.14 7.09 -0.79
CA VAL A 190 -0.10 6.27 0.40
C VAL A 190 1.14 5.49 0.77
N ALA A 191 1.57 5.65 2.02
CA ALA A 191 2.61 4.84 2.65
C ALA A 191 1.97 3.82 3.60
N ARG A 192 2.57 2.64 3.67
CA ARG A 192 2.08 1.53 4.48
C ARG A 192 3.21 0.98 5.31
N GLN A 193 3.07 1.11 6.62
CA GLN A 193 3.95 0.46 7.59
C GLN A 193 3.43 -0.95 7.82
N THR A 194 4.20 -1.96 7.48
CA THR A 194 3.73 -3.34 7.60
C THR A 194 3.93 -3.89 9.02
N GLY A 195 3.12 -4.87 9.38
CA GLY A 195 3.31 -5.67 10.60
C GLY A 195 4.36 -6.79 10.44
N THR A 196 5.06 -6.85 9.30
CA THR A 196 6.05 -7.88 8.98
C THR A 196 7.38 -7.25 8.62
N ASP A 197 8.40 -8.08 8.62
CA ASP A 197 9.80 -7.74 8.35
C ASP A 197 10.38 -8.66 7.27
N TYR A 198 9.48 -9.27 6.51
CA TYR A 198 9.80 -10.30 5.53
C TYR A 198 9.23 -9.95 4.17
N LEU A 199 8.85 -8.70 3.94
CA LEU A 199 8.35 -8.27 2.63
C LEU A 199 9.43 -8.49 1.55
N ASP A 200 10.69 -8.47 1.96
CA ASP A 200 11.91 -8.73 1.18
C ASP A 200 12.57 -10.09 1.46
N ASP A 201 11.97 -10.94 2.32
CA ASP A 201 12.54 -12.18 2.85
C ASP A 201 13.82 -12.00 3.70
N ALA A 202 14.04 -10.83 4.31
CA ALA A 202 15.19 -10.60 5.17
C ALA A 202 14.82 -9.89 6.47
N SER A 203 15.01 -10.58 7.60
CA SER A 203 14.67 -10.02 8.92
C SER A 203 15.78 -10.13 9.94
N LYS A 204 16.54 -11.23 9.94
CA LYS A 204 17.39 -11.59 11.09
C LYS A 204 18.86 -11.71 10.71
N ASN A 205 19.42 -12.87 11.04
CA ASN A 205 20.83 -13.17 10.92
C ASN A 205 21.02 -14.20 9.81
N TYR A 206 22.23 -14.22 9.24
CA TYR A 206 22.63 -15.27 8.33
C TYR A 206 22.62 -16.63 9.03
N VAL A 207 22.23 -17.65 8.26
CA VAL A 207 22.51 -19.06 8.50
C VAL A 207 23.66 -19.46 7.58
N SER A 208 24.60 -20.26 8.07
CA SER A 208 25.74 -20.68 7.28
C SER A 208 25.31 -21.40 6.00
N TYR A 209 26.10 -21.25 4.94
CA TYR A 209 25.79 -21.88 3.64
C TYR A 209 25.59 -23.39 3.76
N GLN A 210 26.47 -24.07 4.52
CA GLN A 210 26.44 -25.52 4.68
C GLN A 210 25.16 -25.99 5.40
N GLU A 211 24.75 -25.28 6.44
CA GLU A 211 23.57 -25.63 7.23
C GLU A 211 22.28 -25.46 6.42
N LEU A 212 22.19 -24.40 5.61
CA LEU A 212 21.10 -24.21 4.63
C LEU A 212 21.11 -25.30 3.56
N LEU A 213 22.29 -25.68 3.06
CA LEU A 213 22.44 -26.70 2.02
C LEU A 213 21.93 -28.06 2.51
N GLU A 214 22.27 -28.43 3.74
CA GLU A 214 21.89 -29.71 4.36
C GLU A 214 20.40 -29.80 4.67
N ASN A 215 19.77 -28.71 5.11
CA ASN A 215 18.39 -28.75 5.62
C ASN A 215 17.35 -28.20 4.63
N ASN A 216 17.65 -27.10 3.93
CA ASN A 216 16.71 -26.41 3.03
C ASN A 216 17.10 -26.52 1.54
N GLY A 217 18.27 -27.09 1.25
CA GLY A 217 18.72 -27.43 -0.09
C GLY A 217 19.57 -26.35 -0.78
N PRO A 218 20.09 -26.66 -1.98
CA PRO A 218 21.11 -25.84 -2.65
C PRO A 218 20.61 -24.45 -3.07
N VAL A 219 19.33 -24.32 -3.43
CA VAL A 219 18.75 -23.03 -3.83
C VAL A 219 18.60 -22.10 -2.62
N ALA A 220 18.16 -22.64 -1.47
CA ALA A 220 18.08 -21.89 -0.22
C ALA A 220 19.45 -21.39 0.22
N ALA A 221 20.49 -22.25 0.18
CA ALA A 221 21.86 -21.85 0.48
C ALA A 221 22.39 -20.76 -0.47
N ALA A 222 22.16 -20.93 -1.79
CA ALA A 222 22.64 -20.00 -2.80
C ALA A 222 21.95 -18.63 -2.77
N LEU A 223 20.72 -18.54 -2.26
CA LEU A 223 20.00 -17.26 -2.14
C LEU A 223 20.08 -16.65 -0.74
N GLY A 224 20.17 -17.48 0.30
CA GLY A 224 20.25 -17.04 1.70
C GLY A 224 21.61 -16.49 2.10
N ASN A 225 22.70 -17.08 1.62
CA ASN A 225 24.06 -16.71 2.05
C ASN A 225 25.12 -16.79 0.94
N LYS A 226 25.09 -15.82 0.01
CA LYS A 226 26.04 -15.73 -1.13
C LYS A 226 27.46 -15.33 -0.73
N ILE A 227 27.60 -14.68 0.43
CA ILE A 227 28.87 -14.12 0.90
C ILE A 227 29.59 -15.06 1.87
N ASN A 228 29.03 -16.25 2.11
CA ASN A 228 29.53 -17.22 3.07
C ASN A 228 29.74 -16.62 4.48
N ALA A 229 28.79 -15.80 4.93
CA ALA A 229 28.80 -15.22 6.26
C ALA A 229 28.60 -16.30 7.32
N ALA A 230 29.21 -16.12 8.49
CA ALA A 230 29.03 -17.05 9.61
C ALA A 230 27.59 -16.99 10.16
N THR A 231 27.09 -18.11 10.67
CA THR A 231 25.79 -18.16 11.36
C THR A 231 25.74 -17.12 12.48
N GLY A 232 24.63 -16.39 12.59
CA GLY A 232 24.42 -15.36 13.61
C GLY A 232 24.94 -13.97 13.26
N THR A 233 25.64 -13.80 12.13
CA THR A 233 25.98 -12.46 11.62
C THR A 233 24.74 -11.75 11.09
N GLN A 234 24.65 -10.42 11.26
CA GLN A 234 23.46 -9.66 10.88
C GLN A 234 23.23 -9.72 9.36
N ARG A 235 22.01 -10.13 8.96
CA ARG A 235 21.56 -10.15 7.56
C ARG A 235 20.63 -8.96 7.27
N ALA A 236 19.73 -8.68 8.21
CA ALA A 236 18.71 -7.64 8.17
C ALA A 236 18.43 -7.10 9.59
N ASN A 237 17.47 -6.20 9.75
CA ASN A 237 17.16 -5.55 11.02
C ASN A 237 15.72 -5.82 11.48
N PRO A 238 15.50 -6.75 12.43
CA PRO A 238 14.15 -7.16 12.84
C PRO A 238 13.33 -6.08 13.57
N ALA A 239 14.01 -4.99 13.97
CA ALA A 239 13.41 -3.84 14.62
C ALA A 239 12.80 -2.82 13.64
N ASP A 240 13.15 -2.85 12.35
CA ASP A 240 12.71 -1.87 11.36
C ASP A 240 11.77 -2.50 10.33
N LYS A 241 10.47 -2.45 10.61
CA LYS A 241 9.47 -3.08 9.76
C LYS A 241 9.44 -2.51 8.35
N ASP A 242 9.24 -3.39 7.39
CA ASP A 242 9.16 -3.04 5.98
C ASP A 242 8.02 -2.08 5.67
N TRP A 243 8.25 -1.26 4.65
CA TRP A 243 7.28 -0.35 4.09
C TRP A 243 7.09 -0.59 2.61
N PHE A 244 5.87 -0.33 2.15
CA PHE A 244 5.61 -0.11 0.74
C PHE A 244 4.76 1.13 0.52
N GLN A 245 4.99 1.81 -0.60
CA GLN A 245 4.29 3.03 -0.96
C GLN A 245 3.64 2.90 -2.34
N SER A 246 2.61 3.71 -2.56
CA SER A 246 1.97 3.84 -3.86
C SER A 246 1.67 5.31 -4.19
N LEU A 247 1.93 5.69 -5.44
CA LEU A 247 1.45 6.93 -6.05
C LEU A 247 0.46 6.54 -7.16
N THR A 248 -0.80 6.93 -7.05
CA THR A 248 -1.84 6.53 -8.01
C THR A 248 -2.66 7.71 -8.53
N ILE A 249 -3.10 7.60 -9.78
CA ILE A 249 -4.14 8.43 -10.37
C ILE A 249 -5.42 7.61 -10.37
N GLY A 250 -6.50 8.18 -9.83
CA GLY A 250 -7.81 7.55 -9.76
C GLY A 250 -8.85 8.24 -10.62
N PHE A 251 -9.83 7.47 -11.06
CA PHE A 251 -11.07 7.97 -11.67
C PHE A 251 -12.25 7.37 -10.94
N SER A 252 -13.22 8.20 -10.56
CA SER A 252 -14.39 7.76 -9.79
C SER A 252 -15.68 8.33 -10.36
N TYR A 253 -16.71 7.49 -10.36
CA TYR A 253 -18.09 7.86 -10.62
C TYR A 253 -18.87 8.00 -9.31
N HIS A 254 -19.58 9.10 -9.16
CA HIS A 254 -20.38 9.42 -7.99
C HIS A 254 -21.85 9.02 -8.20
N PHE A 255 -22.35 8.17 -7.31
CA PHE A 255 -23.75 7.86 -7.12
C PHE A 255 -24.28 8.70 -5.96
N GLY A 256 -25.48 9.28 -6.11
CA GLY A 256 -26.14 10.02 -5.04
C GLY A 256 -26.54 11.44 -5.41
N LYS A 257 -26.59 12.30 -4.39
CA LYS A 257 -26.93 13.71 -4.59
C LYS A 257 -25.80 14.36 -5.35
N LYS A 258 -26.12 14.84 -6.56
CA LYS A 258 -25.21 15.61 -7.39
C LYS A 258 -24.58 16.73 -6.57
N TYR A 259 -23.27 16.74 -6.53
CA TYR A 259 -22.54 17.83 -5.95
C TYR A 259 -22.77 19.13 -6.71
N HIS A 260 -23.14 20.18 -5.97
CA HIS A 260 -23.16 21.55 -6.46
C HIS A 260 -21.87 22.26 -6.03
N TYR A 261 -20.81 22.09 -6.81
CA TYR A 261 -19.54 22.75 -6.52
C TYR A 261 -19.59 24.25 -6.81
N PHE A 262 -18.83 25.01 -6.05
CA PHE A 262 -18.62 26.43 -6.35
C PHE A 262 -17.77 26.57 -7.62
N ASN A 263 -18.36 27.13 -8.68
CA ASN A 263 -17.65 27.51 -9.89
C ASN A 263 -17.57 29.04 -9.98
N PRO A 264 -16.40 29.67 -9.74
CA PRO A 264 -16.26 31.12 -9.84
C PRO A 264 -16.50 31.65 -11.26
N SER A 265 -16.39 30.83 -12.31
CA SER A 265 -16.63 31.30 -13.69
C SER A 265 -18.11 31.48 -14.04
N LEU A 266 -19.03 30.86 -13.28
CA LEU A 266 -20.48 31.04 -13.46
C LEU A 266 -21.00 32.32 -12.76
N GLN A 267 -20.14 33.04 -12.06
CA GLN A 267 -20.49 34.29 -11.38
C GLN A 267 -19.94 35.54 -12.11
N LYS A 268 -19.81 35.49 -13.45
CA LYS A 268 -19.89 36.73 -14.25
C LYS A 268 -21.34 37.24 -14.18
N HIS A 269 -21.72 37.77 -13.03
CA HIS A 269 -22.91 38.58 -12.91
C HIS A 269 -22.79 39.74 -13.89
N GLN A 270 -23.83 39.91 -14.71
CA GLN A 270 -24.09 41.12 -15.47
C GLN A 270 -24.04 42.30 -14.51
N ILE A 271 -22.92 43.02 -14.49
CA ILE A 271 -22.90 44.38 -13.95
C ILE A 271 -23.75 45.18 -14.93
N ARG A 272 -25.06 45.29 -14.68
CA ARG A 272 -25.88 46.27 -15.37
C ARG A 272 -25.43 47.64 -14.87
N CYS A 273 -24.86 48.44 -15.77
CA CYS A 273 -24.59 49.84 -15.49
C CYS A 273 -25.90 50.53 -15.10
N PRO A 274 -25.90 51.39 -14.07
CA PRO A 274 -27.07 52.20 -13.76
C PRO A 274 -27.34 53.12 -14.96
N HIS A 275 -28.59 53.11 -15.45
CA HIS A 275 -29.08 54.18 -16.30
C HIS A 275 -29.32 55.39 -15.41
N PHE A 276 -28.59 56.47 -15.67
CA PHE A 276 -28.87 57.80 -15.14
C PHE A 276 -29.89 58.49 -16.05
#